data_AF-A0A2P5HVQ3-F1
#
_entry.id   AF-A0A2P5HVQ3-F1
#
_cell.length_a   1.000
_cell.length_b   1.000
_cell.length_c   1.000
_cell.angle_alpha   90.00
_cell.angle_beta   90.00
_cell.angle_gamma   90.00
#
_symmetry.space_group_name_H-M   'P 1'
#
loop_
_entity.id
_entity.type
_entity.pdbx_description
1 polymer ?
#
loop_
_entity_poly.entity_id
_entity_poly.type
_entity_poly.pdbx_seq_one_letter_code
_entity_poly.pdbx_strand_id
1 'polypeptide(L)'
;MDHQLQAVAGGRGKASAAHVLQASSASPVHDPKRLGLPTHSVSSLSTLPIPHVTMTINSIVTDPALRSFLQTSQHAREQALGLADRLAAISAAGPNAPLNTDQHATLSKEQKLLNTNLSHLRGLHRAAYLAARDTKSQTADARHEVDVLHLQLQNLYYEQRHLQGEIAACETHDHEYQKLPLAPADDFLAKHPKYADSDENALMIARIEDERAEREALEQQRQELLKRKQKLITENKKRREDLANLDNDLEKFIDAAKPIQKTFEKVV
;
A
#
# COMPACT_ATOMS: atom_id res chain seq x y z
N MET A 1 7.31 -66.26 16.21
CA MET A 1 7.93 -65.04 16.76
C MET A 1 8.79 -64.44 15.67
N ASP A 2 8.89 -63.12 15.69
CA ASP A 2 9.67 -62.25 14.79
C ASP A 2 9.00 -61.80 13.47
N HIS A 3 8.82 -60.47 13.40
CA HIS A 3 8.36 -59.68 12.27
C HIS A 3 9.55 -59.32 11.37
N GLN A 4 9.30 -59.04 10.08
CA GLN A 4 9.45 -57.69 9.48
C GLN A 4 9.30 -57.68 7.95
N LEU A 5 8.58 -56.66 7.43
CA LEU A 5 8.69 -56.06 6.08
C LEU A 5 8.39 -57.02 4.88
N GLN A 6 7.98 -56.66 3.67
CA GLN A 6 7.47 -55.45 3.00
C GLN A 6 6.63 -55.95 1.77
N ALA A 7 5.81 -55.18 1.05
CA ALA A 7 5.49 -53.75 1.07
C ALA A 7 3.97 -53.51 0.83
N VAL A 8 3.59 -52.62 -0.11
CA VAL A 8 2.22 -52.13 -0.38
C VAL A 8 1.82 -52.33 -1.85
N ALA A 9 0.51 -52.59 -2.02
CA ALA A 9 -0.37 -52.47 -3.19
C ALA A 9 0.02 -51.41 -4.26
N GLY A 10 -0.29 -51.62 -5.55
CA GLY A 10 -1.64 -51.49 -6.15
C GLY A 10 -1.91 -50.00 -6.49
N GLY A 11 -2.11 -49.57 -7.74
CA GLY A 11 -2.90 -50.18 -8.80
C GLY A 11 -4.22 -49.41 -8.94
N ARG A 12 -4.26 -48.37 -9.80
CA ARG A 12 -5.46 -47.70 -10.35
C ARG A 12 -5.07 -46.67 -11.40
N GLY A 13 -5.96 -46.38 -12.35
CA GLY A 13 -5.73 -45.40 -13.42
C GLY A 13 -6.83 -44.34 -13.53
N LYS A 14 -6.55 -43.32 -14.36
CA LYS A 14 -7.47 -42.38 -15.05
C LYS A 14 -8.58 -41.67 -14.23
N ALA A 15 -8.31 -40.42 -13.88
CA ALA A 15 -9.22 -39.26 -14.03
C ALA A 15 -8.31 -38.00 -14.02
N SER A 16 -8.24 -37.18 -15.08
CA SER A 16 -9.17 -36.11 -15.42
C SER A 16 -9.51 -35.21 -14.22
N ALA A 17 -8.81 -34.07 -14.12
CA ALA A 17 -9.10 -33.00 -13.18
C ALA A 17 -8.92 -31.65 -13.87
N ALA A 18 -9.99 -31.14 -14.49
CA ALA A 18 -10.13 -29.71 -14.70
C ALA A 18 -10.39 -29.06 -13.34
N HIS A 19 -9.62 -28.03 -12.96
CA HIS A 19 -9.94 -27.22 -11.80
C HIS A 19 -9.91 -25.74 -12.16
N VAL A 20 -11.11 -25.16 -12.16
CA VAL A 20 -11.36 -23.74 -12.31
C VAL A 20 -11.02 -23.07 -10.99
N LEU A 21 -10.01 -22.20 -10.97
CA LEU A 21 -9.78 -21.29 -9.86
C LEU A 21 -10.54 -19.98 -10.11
N GLN A 22 -11.73 -19.86 -9.51
CA GLN A 22 -12.40 -18.57 -9.34
C GLN A 22 -11.62 -17.74 -8.32
N ALA A 23 -10.95 -16.68 -8.78
CA ALA A 23 -10.44 -15.63 -7.91
C ALA A 23 -11.59 -14.65 -7.58
N SER A 24 -11.95 -14.56 -6.30
CA SER A 24 -13.03 -13.69 -5.82
C SER A 24 -12.64 -12.22 -5.92
N SER A 25 -13.43 -11.42 -6.64
CA SER A 25 -13.29 -9.97 -6.70
C SER A 25 -14.03 -9.30 -5.53
N ALA A 26 -13.31 -8.97 -4.47
CA ALA A 26 -13.82 -8.20 -3.34
C ALA A 26 -13.12 -6.82 -3.27
N SER A 27 -13.78 -5.79 -3.77
CA SER A 27 -13.31 -4.40 -3.70
C SER A 27 -13.46 -3.84 -2.28
N PRO A 28 -12.44 -3.21 -1.68
CA PRO A 28 -12.62 -2.38 -0.50
C PRO A 28 -13.18 -1.00 -0.89
N VAL A 29 -14.14 -0.53 -0.11
CA VAL A 29 -14.88 0.73 -0.31
C VAL A 29 -13.94 1.94 -0.26
N HIS A 30 -14.06 2.83 -1.25
CA HIS A 30 -13.30 4.08 -1.30
C HIS A 30 -14.06 5.19 -0.58
N ASP A 31 -13.55 5.62 0.57
CA ASP A 31 -14.12 6.71 1.37
C ASP A 31 -13.76 8.08 0.75
N PRO A 32 -14.72 8.94 0.36
CA PRO A 32 -14.43 10.22 -0.28
C PRO A 32 -14.45 11.38 0.73
N LYS A 33 -13.38 11.55 1.52
CA LYS A 33 -13.19 12.78 2.31
C LYS A 33 -12.88 13.98 1.40
N ARG A 34 -13.96 14.64 1.02
CA ARG A 34 -14.07 15.81 0.13
C ARG A 34 -13.35 17.04 0.70
N LEU A 35 -12.06 17.21 0.37
CA LEU A 35 -11.37 18.49 0.53
C LEU A 35 -11.91 19.48 -0.52
N GLY A 36 -12.36 20.65 -0.04
CA GLY A 36 -13.07 21.63 -0.87
C GLY A 36 -12.14 22.43 -1.78
N LEU A 37 -12.31 22.27 -3.09
CA LEU A 37 -11.89 23.25 -4.10
C LEU A 37 -13.11 24.09 -4.52
N PRO A 38 -12.98 25.41 -4.72
CA PRO A 38 -14.10 26.27 -5.04
C PRO A 38 -14.65 25.98 -6.44
N THR A 39 -15.89 25.50 -6.51
CA THR A 39 -16.61 25.32 -7.77
C THR A 39 -17.07 26.67 -8.30
N HIS A 40 -16.32 27.27 -9.22
CA HIS A 40 -16.80 28.44 -9.95
C HIS A 40 -17.99 28.03 -10.85
N SER A 41 -19.13 28.70 -10.63
CA SER A 41 -20.32 28.54 -11.45
C SER A 41 -20.02 28.96 -12.88
N VAL A 42 -19.94 28.00 -13.81
CA VAL A 42 -19.97 28.25 -15.26
C VAL A 42 -21.38 28.66 -15.67
N SER A 43 -21.68 29.93 -15.41
CA SER A 43 -22.88 30.59 -15.92
C SER A 43 -22.85 30.59 -17.45
N SER A 44 -24.01 30.31 -18.04
CA SER A 44 -24.27 30.20 -19.49
C SER A 44 -23.39 31.11 -20.37
N LEU A 45 -22.54 30.51 -21.22
CA LEU A 45 -21.96 31.24 -22.35
C LEU A 45 -23.10 31.62 -23.31
N SER A 46 -23.43 32.90 -23.32
CA SER A 46 -24.14 33.53 -24.42
C SER A 46 -23.30 33.40 -25.68
N THR A 47 -23.82 32.71 -26.71
CA THR A 47 -23.20 32.66 -28.03
C THR A 47 -23.37 34.02 -28.72
N LEU A 48 -22.48 34.95 -28.38
CA LEU A 48 -22.27 36.13 -29.20
C LEU A 48 -21.67 35.70 -30.55
N PRO A 49 -22.14 36.27 -31.68
CA PRO A 49 -21.59 35.92 -32.99
C PRO A 49 -20.12 36.35 -33.04
N ILE A 50 -19.23 35.39 -33.32
CA ILE A 50 -17.81 35.64 -33.50
C ILE A 50 -17.67 36.67 -34.63
N PRO A 51 -17.05 37.84 -34.41
CA PRO A 51 -16.73 38.73 -35.52
C PRO A 51 -15.74 37.99 -36.41
N HIS A 52 -16.14 37.68 -37.64
CA HIS A 52 -15.24 37.17 -38.68
C HIS A 52 -14.26 38.27 -39.09
N VAL A 53 -13.30 38.55 -38.21
CA VAL A 53 -12.05 39.20 -38.59
C VAL A 53 -11.38 38.26 -39.57
N THR A 54 -11.30 38.66 -40.83
CA THR A 54 -10.49 38.01 -41.86
C THR A 54 -9.01 38.24 -41.55
N MET A 55 -8.53 37.64 -40.45
CA MET A 55 -7.13 37.65 -40.07
C MET A 55 -6.33 37.02 -41.20
N THR A 56 -5.45 37.82 -41.79
CA THR A 56 -4.55 37.36 -42.85
C THR A 56 -3.69 36.23 -42.29
N ILE A 57 -3.51 35.16 -43.06
CA ILE A 57 -2.87 33.90 -42.61
C ILE A 57 -1.51 34.15 -41.90
N ASN A 58 -0.81 35.21 -42.29
CA ASN A 58 0.46 35.66 -41.73
C ASN A 58 0.42 36.04 -40.23
N SER A 59 -0.75 36.36 -39.66
CA SER A 59 -0.92 36.66 -38.23
C SER A 59 -1.12 35.43 -37.35
N ILE A 60 -1.62 34.32 -37.92
CA ILE A 60 -1.99 33.10 -37.19
C ILE A 60 -0.78 32.16 -37.06
N VAL A 61 0.03 32.06 -38.11
CA VAL A 61 1.25 31.24 -38.11
C VAL A 61 2.40 32.06 -37.52
N THR A 62 2.97 31.62 -36.39
CA THR A 62 4.10 32.29 -35.74
C THR A 62 5.47 31.79 -36.23
N ASP A 63 5.56 30.51 -36.61
CA ASP A 63 6.81 29.87 -37.04
C ASP A 63 7.37 30.52 -38.34
N PRO A 64 8.62 31.03 -38.32
CA PRO A 64 9.25 31.61 -39.51
C PRO A 64 9.42 30.64 -40.68
N ALA A 65 9.59 29.33 -40.44
CA ALA A 65 9.73 28.33 -41.50
C ALA A 65 8.40 28.06 -42.21
N LEU A 66 7.29 27.99 -41.46
CA LEU A 66 5.95 27.88 -42.03
C LEU A 66 5.51 29.18 -42.73
N ARG A 67 5.92 30.36 -42.22
CA ARG A 67 5.71 31.65 -42.91
C ARG A 67 6.40 31.70 -44.27
N SER A 68 7.68 31.31 -44.37
CA SER A 68 8.40 31.31 -45.65
C SER A 68 7.86 30.27 -46.63
N PHE A 69 7.42 29.11 -46.15
CA PHE A 69 6.67 28.12 -46.94
C PHE A 69 5.38 28.71 -47.53
N LEU A 70 4.56 29.38 -46.70
CA LEU A 70 3.30 29.98 -47.14
C LEU A 70 3.51 31.11 -48.15
N GLN A 71 4.50 31.99 -47.94
CA GLN A 71 4.87 33.05 -48.88
C GLN A 71 5.36 32.45 -50.22
N THR A 72 6.23 31.45 -50.18
CA THR A 72 6.72 30.76 -51.39
C THR A 72 5.59 30.05 -52.13
N SER A 73 4.62 29.47 -51.40
CA SER A 73 3.42 28.83 -51.96
C SER A 73 2.50 29.85 -52.65
N GLN A 74 2.22 30.98 -52.01
CA GLN A 74 1.44 32.08 -52.58
C GLN A 74 2.08 32.62 -53.86
N HIS A 75 3.39 32.89 -53.82
CA HIS A 75 4.14 33.39 -54.97
C HIS A 75 4.16 32.38 -56.14
N ALA A 76 4.39 31.09 -55.86
CA ALA A 76 4.33 30.04 -56.88
C ALA A 76 2.93 29.90 -57.49
N ARG A 77 1.87 30.06 -56.69
CA ARG A 77 0.47 30.05 -57.16
C ARG A 77 0.18 31.24 -58.07
N GLU A 78 0.60 32.45 -57.68
CA GLU A 78 0.41 33.67 -58.47
C GLU A 78 1.15 33.58 -59.82
N GLN A 79 2.38 33.05 -59.82
CA GLN A 79 3.12 32.78 -61.06
C GLN A 79 2.44 31.75 -61.94
N ALA A 80 1.92 30.66 -61.36
CA ALA A 80 1.22 29.62 -62.12
C ALA A 80 -0.10 30.14 -62.74
N LEU A 81 -0.85 30.99 -62.02
CA LEU A 81 -2.05 31.64 -62.54
C LEU A 81 -1.71 32.63 -63.65
N GLY A 82 -0.74 33.51 -63.46
CA GLY A 82 -0.32 34.46 -64.50
C GLY A 82 0.22 33.77 -65.77
N LEU A 83 0.90 32.63 -65.63
CA LEU A 83 1.29 31.78 -66.76
C LEU A 83 0.07 31.17 -67.47
N ALA A 84 -0.91 30.67 -66.73
CA ALA A 84 -2.15 30.12 -67.30
C ALA A 84 -2.96 31.19 -68.05
N ASP A 85 -3.09 32.40 -67.49
CA ASP A 85 -3.77 33.53 -68.12
C ASP A 85 -3.09 33.96 -69.42
N ARG A 86 -1.74 34.01 -69.45
CA ARG A 86 -0.97 34.27 -70.67
C ARG A 86 -1.17 33.19 -71.73
N LEU A 87 -1.14 31.91 -71.33
CA LEU A 87 -1.36 30.79 -72.27
C LEU A 87 -2.79 30.80 -72.82
N ALA A 88 -3.79 31.15 -72.01
CA ALA A 88 -5.17 31.33 -72.44
C ALA A 88 -5.31 32.49 -73.43
N ALA A 89 -4.65 33.64 -73.17
CA ALA A 89 -4.65 34.78 -74.08
C ALA A 89 -3.98 34.47 -75.43
N ILE A 90 -2.88 33.70 -75.43
CA ILE A 90 -2.22 33.24 -76.67
C ILE A 90 -3.14 32.29 -77.45
N SER A 91 -3.80 31.35 -76.76
CA SER A 91 -4.77 30.43 -77.38
C SER A 91 -5.97 31.16 -78.00
N ALA A 92 -6.45 32.24 -77.34
CA ALA A 92 -7.54 33.08 -77.84
C ALA A 92 -7.17 33.93 -79.07
N ALA A 93 -5.88 34.22 -79.29
CA ALA A 93 -5.40 34.98 -80.44
C ALA A 93 -5.39 34.18 -81.76
N GLY A 94 -5.54 32.86 -81.70
CA GLY A 94 -5.71 31.98 -82.87
C GLY A 94 -5.07 30.60 -82.69
N PRO A 95 -5.74 29.48 -83.04
CA PRO A 95 -5.23 28.13 -82.75
C PRO A 95 -3.88 27.77 -83.38
N ASN A 96 -3.50 28.44 -84.48
CA ASN A 96 -2.32 28.13 -85.30
C ASN A 96 -1.41 29.36 -85.53
N ALA A 97 -1.54 30.42 -84.73
CA ALA A 97 -0.63 31.57 -84.84
C ALA A 97 0.77 31.16 -84.33
N PRO A 98 1.84 31.27 -85.12
CA PRO A 98 3.19 30.98 -84.63
C PRO A 98 3.56 32.01 -83.55
N LEU A 99 3.91 31.54 -82.35
CA LEU A 99 4.38 32.42 -81.29
C LEU A 99 5.63 33.17 -81.76
N ASN A 100 5.69 34.47 -81.46
CA ASN A 100 6.89 35.26 -81.71
C ASN A 100 8.05 34.71 -80.86
N THR A 101 9.29 34.80 -81.36
CA THR A 101 10.51 34.34 -80.66
C THR A 101 10.60 34.93 -79.24
N ASP A 102 10.19 36.19 -79.06
CA ASP A 102 10.14 36.86 -77.76
C ASP A 102 9.08 36.28 -76.81
N GLN A 103 7.95 35.82 -77.34
CA GLN A 103 6.90 35.13 -76.56
C GLN A 103 7.38 33.75 -76.10
N HIS A 104 8.10 33.01 -76.96
CA HIS A 104 8.75 31.76 -76.56
C HIS A 104 9.82 31.97 -75.48
N ALA A 105 10.66 33.00 -75.62
CA ALA A 105 11.71 33.32 -74.66
C ALA A 105 11.14 33.72 -73.28
N THR A 106 10.10 34.55 -73.25
CA THR A 106 9.43 34.98 -72.02
C THR A 106 8.71 33.83 -71.31
N LEU A 107 7.93 33.01 -72.03
CA LEU A 107 7.30 31.81 -71.47
C LEU A 107 8.34 30.83 -70.90
N SER A 108 9.46 30.57 -71.61
CA SER A 108 10.52 29.69 -71.11
C SER A 108 11.16 30.23 -69.82
N LYS A 109 11.32 31.56 -69.70
CA LYS A 109 11.85 32.21 -68.50
C LYS A 109 10.89 32.09 -67.31
N GLU A 110 9.60 32.39 -67.52
CA GLU A 110 8.57 32.29 -66.48
C GLU A 110 8.37 30.82 -66.04
N GLN A 111 8.38 29.86 -66.98
CA GLN A 111 8.31 28.42 -66.68
C GLN A 111 9.50 27.94 -65.84
N LYS A 112 10.73 28.39 -66.15
CA LYS A 112 11.92 28.09 -65.34
C LYS A 112 11.80 28.64 -63.92
N LEU A 113 11.31 29.86 -63.76
CA LEU A 113 11.10 30.50 -62.47
C LEU A 113 10.06 29.75 -61.61
N LEU A 114 8.93 29.35 -62.21
CA LEU A 114 7.93 28.52 -61.55
C LEU A 114 8.53 27.17 -61.10
N ASN A 115 9.31 26.50 -61.96
CA ASN A 115 9.97 25.24 -61.61
C ASN A 115 10.98 25.38 -60.47
N THR A 116 11.72 26.50 -60.38
CA THR A 116 12.59 26.77 -59.23
C THR A 116 11.79 26.99 -57.95
N ASN A 117 10.70 27.75 -57.99
CA ASN A 117 9.85 28.00 -56.81
C ASN A 117 9.13 26.73 -56.33
N LEU A 118 8.65 25.88 -57.24
CA LEU A 118 8.08 24.57 -56.91
C LEU A 118 9.13 23.61 -56.31
N SER A 119 10.39 23.72 -56.71
CA SER A 119 11.49 22.92 -56.12
C SER A 119 11.81 23.38 -54.70
N HIS A 120 11.87 24.69 -54.47
CA HIS A 120 12.03 25.28 -53.14
C HIS A 120 10.86 24.90 -52.22
N LEU A 121 9.62 25.01 -52.70
CA LEU A 121 8.41 24.64 -51.96
C LEU A 121 8.41 23.17 -51.50
N ARG A 122 8.85 22.24 -52.37
CA ARG A 122 9.02 20.81 -52.00
C ARG A 122 10.08 20.61 -50.91
N GLY A 123 11.17 21.37 -50.96
CA GLY A 123 12.21 21.36 -49.93
C GLY A 123 11.67 21.83 -48.57
N LEU A 124 11.00 22.99 -48.55
CA LEU A 124 10.38 23.55 -47.34
C LEU A 124 9.29 22.63 -46.77
N HIS A 125 8.45 22.02 -47.61
CA HIS A 125 7.47 21.02 -47.18
C HIS A 125 8.12 19.82 -46.49
N ARG A 126 9.21 19.29 -47.06
CA ARG A 126 9.96 18.17 -46.46
C ARG A 126 10.58 18.56 -45.12
N ALA A 127 11.13 19.77 -45.02
CA ALA A 127 11.69 20.28 -43.77
C ALA A 127 10.62 20.41 -42.67
N ALA A 128 9.47 21.02 -42.98
CA ALA A 128 8.34 21.15 -42.05
C ALA A 128 7.78 19.78 -41.60
N TYR A 129 7.66 18.81 -42.52
CA TYR A 129 7.23 17.46 -42.19
C TYR A 129 8.21 16.73 -41.26
N LEU A 130 9.52 16.89 -41.47
CA LEU A 130 10.54 16.32 -40.58
C LEU A 130 10.49 16.98 -39.19
N ALA A 131 10.44 18.31 -39.10
CA ALA A 131 10.32 19.01 -37.83
C ALA A 131 9.05 18.62 -37.03
N ALA A 132 7.91 18.42 -37.71
CA ALA A 132 6.68 17.92 -37.11
C ALA A 132 6.79 16.46 -36.61
N ARG A 133 7.60 15.63 -37.28
CA ARG A 133 7.90 14.27 -36.84
C ARG A 133 8.86 14.25 -35.65
N ASP A 134 9.89 15.09 -35.67
CA ASP A 134 10.92 15.15 -34.63
C ASP A 134 10.32 15.66 -33.31
N THR A 135 9.51 16.73 -33.37
CA THR A 135 8.74 17.24 -32.22
C THR A 135 7.74 16.21 -31.67
N LYS A 136 7.12 15.40 -32.55
CA LYS A 136 6.28 14.27 -32.13
C LYS A 136 7.08 13.16 -31.43
N SER A 137 8.32 12.88 -31.85
CA SER A 137 9.20 11.94 -31.14
C SER A 137 9.55 12.49 -29.76
N GLN A 138 10.13 13.69 -29.71
CA GLN A 138 10.57 14.35 -28.47
C GLN A 138 9.46 14.44 -27.42
N THR A 139 8.23 14.75 -27.83
CA THR A 139 7.07 14.80 -26.92
C THR A 139 6.58 13.41 -26.49
N ALA A 140 6.74 12.37 -27.31
CA ALA A 140 6.47 10.99 -26.92
C ALA A 140 7.54 10.46 -25.95
N ASP A 141 8.81 10.77 -26.20
CA ASP A 141 9.95 10.37 -25.37
C ASP A 141 9.87 11.03 -23.98
N ALA A 142 9.65 12.35 -23.92
CA ALA A 142 9.45 13.09 -22.67
C ALA A 142 8.20 12.63 -21.90
N ARG A 143 7.11 12.27 -22.61
CA ARG A 143 5.94 11.67 -21.97
C ARG A 143 6.27 10.30 -21.36
N HIS A 144 7.02 9.46 -22.08
CA HIS A 144 7.39 8.14 -21.58
C HIS A 144 8.27 8.24 -20.32
N GLU A 145 9.20 9.20 -20.27
CA GLU A 145 9.98 9.51 -19.07
C GLU A 145 9.08 9.88 -17.88
N VAL A 146 8.08 10.75 -18.08
CA VAL A 146 7.09 11.08 -17.04
C VAL A 146 6.29 9.87 -16.59
N ASP A 147 5.84 9.01 -17.51
CA ASP A 147 5.11 7.77 -17.20
C ASP A 147 5.98 6.80 -16.35
N VAL A 148 7.28 6.70 -16.64
CA VAL A 148 8.26 5.89 -15.87
C VAL A 148 8.51 6.46 -14.48
N LEU A 149 8.74 7.78 -14.37
CA LEU A 149 8.92 8.46 -13.08
C LEU A 149 7.67 8.37 -12.21
N HIS A 150 6.48 8.43 -12.81
CA HIS A 150 5.23 8.25 -12.10
C HIS A 150 5.08 6.84 -11.50
N LEU A 151 5.49 5.80 -12.24
CA LEU A 151 5.51 4.42 -11.73
C LEU A 151 6.51 4.26 -10.57
N GLN A 152 7.71 4.84 -10.69
CA GLN A 152 8.69 4.83 -9.59
C GLN A 152 8.16 5.53 -8.33
N LEU A 153 7.48 6.67 -8.48
CA LEU A 153 6.84 7.37 -7.38
C LEU A 153 5.71 6.54 -6.73
N GLN A 154 4.91 5.80 -7.51
CA GLN A 154 3.91 4.87 -6.96
C GLN A 154 4.54 3.74 -6.14
N ASN A 155 5.66 3.18 -6.59
CA ASN A 155 6.39 2.15 -5.84
C ASN A 155 6.88 2.70 -4.49
N LEU A 156 7.48 3.91 -4.47
CA LEU A 156 7.93 4.57 -3.24
C LEU A 156 6.77 4.86 -2.27
N TYR A 157 5.60 5.27 -2.77
CA TYR A 157 4.42 5.44 -1.92
C TYR A 157 3.91 4.12 -1.33
N TYR A 158 4.01 3.01 -2.07
CA TYR A 158 3.67 1.69 -1.57
C TYR A 158 4.64 1.25 -0.46
N GLU A 159 5.95 1.38 -0.69
CA GLU A 159 7.00 1.09 0.30
C GLU A 159 6.83 1.95 1.56
N GLN A 160 6.60 3.27 1.41
CA GLN A 160 6.34 4.17 2.53
C GLN A 160 5.13 3.70 3.36
N ARG A 161 4.01 3.38 2.70
CA ARG A 161 2.79 2.94 3.38
C ARG A 161 2.96 1.59 4.06
N HIS A 162 3.72 0.68 3.46
CA HIS A 162 4.04 -0.63 4.02
C HIS A 162 4.86 -0.47 5.31
N LEU A 163 5.96 0.29 5.26
CA LEU A 163 6.82 0.56 6.42
C LEU A 163 6.07 1.31 7.53
N GLN A 164 5.22 2.29 7.20
CA GLN A 164 4.36 2.96 8.17
C GLN A 164 3.38 1.98 8.84
N GLY A 165 2.86 1.00 8.11
CA GLY A 165 2.00 -0.06 8.66
C GLY A 165 2.76 -1.00 9.61
N GLU A 166 3.99 -1.37 9.27
CA GLU A 166 4.86 -2.18 10.14
C GLU A 166 5.28 -1.43 11.41
N ILE A 167 5.70 -0.17 11.29
CA ILE A 167 6.03 0.69 12.43
C ILE A 167 4.82 0.80 13.36
N ALA A 168 3.63 1.11 12.84
CA ALA A 168 2.42 1.20 13.65
C ALA A 168 2.07 -0.15 14.32
N ALA A 169 2.28 -1.29 13.66
CA ALA A 169 2.09 -2.61 14.25
C ALA A 169 3.11 -2.92 15.37
N CYS A 170 4.35 -2.44 15.26
CA CYS A 170 5.34 -2.52 16.33
C CYS A 170 5.05 -1.57 17.50
N GLU A 171 4.65 -0.33 17.23
CA GLU A 171 4.30 0.68 18.24
C GLU A 171 3.02 0.32 19.02
N THR A 172 2.05 -0.32 18.36
CA THR A 172 0.82 -0.81 19.01
C THR A 172 0.97 -2.21 19.62
N HIS A 173 2.19 -2.77 19.66
CA HIS A 173 2.42 -4.07 20.25
C HIS A 173 2.21 -4.03 21.78
N ASP A 174 1.28 -4.86 22.25
CA ASP A 174 0.81 -4.86 23.63
C ASP A 174 1.79 -5.60 24.55
N HIS A 175 2.60 -4.83 25.27
CA HIS A 175 3.65 -5.37 26.14
C HIS A 175 3.10 -5.83 27.50
N GLU A 176 2.98 -7.15 27.69
CA GLU A 176 2.41 -7.75 28.91
C GLU A 176 3.05 -7.27 30.23
N TYR A 177 4.36 -6.99 30.23
CA TYR A 177 5.07 -6.51 31.43
C TYR A 177 4.55 -5.16 31.96
N GLN A 178 3.97 -4.32 31.10
CA GLN A 178 3.40 -3.03 31.50
C GLN A 178 2.09 -3.17 32.29
N LYS A 179 1.47 -4.35 32.23
CA LYS A 179 0.23 -4.68 32.95
C LYS A 179 0.48 -5.39 34.29
N LEU A 180 1.72 -5.71 34.62
CA LEU A 180 2.04 -6.32 35.91
C LEU A 180 1.80 -5.30 37.04
N PRO A 181 1.07 -5.66 38.10
CA PRO A 181 0.98 -4.83 39.30
C PRO A 181 2.31 -4.95 40.05
N LEU A 182 3.26 -4.08 39.71
CA LEU A 182 4.55 -3.91 40.36
C LEU A 182 4.44 -2.89 41.51
N ALA A 183 5.25 -3.04 42.54
CA ALA A 183 5.46 -1.98 43.52
C ALA A 183 5.92 -0.66 42.87
N PRO A 184 5.56 0.52 43.42
CA PRO A 184 6.09 1.82 42.99
C PRO A 184 7.62 1.84 42.94
N ALA A 185 8.19 2.65 42.04
CA ALA A 185 9.65 2.74 41.89
C ALA A 185 10.33 3.21 43.19
N ASP A 186 9.71 4.15 43.91
CA ASP A 186 10.23 4.68 45.17
C ASP A 186 10.31 3.59 46.27
N ASP A 187 9.27 2.77 46.40
CA ASP A 187 9.23 1.65 47.35
C ASP A 187 10.29 0.59 47.03
N PHE A 188 10.49 0.31 45.73
CA PHE A 188 11.55 -0.60 45.28
C PHE A 188 12.95 -0.03 45.55
N LEU A 189 13.19 1.25 45.26
CA LEU A 189 14.48 1.91 45.51
C LEU A 189 14.78 2.05 47.01
N ALA A 190 13.76 2.19 47.85
CA ALA A 190 13.92 2.15 49.32
C ALA A 190 14.39 0.77 49.82
N LYS A 191 13.93 -0.33 49.20
CA LYS A 191 14.42 -1.70 49.48
C LYS A 191 15.80 -1.95 48.85
N HIS A 192 16.03 -1.46 47.64
CA HIS A 192 17.21 -1.75 46.81
C HIS A 192 17.90 -0.49 46.28
N PRO A 193 18.53 0.33 47.16
CA PRO A 193 19.14 1.61 46.77
C PRO A 193 20.27 1.49 45.74
N LYS A 194 20.86 0.29 45.61
CA LYS A 194 21.83 -0.11 44.59
C LYS A 194 21.37 0.09 43.13
N TYR A 195 20.08 0.26 42.85
CA TYR A 195 19.55 0.51 41.50
C TYR A 195 19.21 1.98 41.22
N ALA A 196 19.49 2.91 42.14
CA ALA A 196 19.14 4.33 41.97
C ALA A 196 19.76 4.99 40.72
N ASP A 197 20.99 4.62 40.37
CA ASP A 197 21.72 5.14 39.20
C ASP A 197 21.58 4.24 37.95
N SER A 198 20.62 3.31 37.93
CA SER A 198 20.41 2.39 36.80
C SER A 198 19.56 2.99 35.69
N ASP A 199 19.83 2.57 34.45
CA ASP A 199 18.97 2.87 33.29
C ASP A 199 17.52 2.38 33.51
N GLU A 200 16.54 3.07 32.91
CA GLU A 200 15.11 2.82 33.13
C GLU A 200 14.72 1.37 32.80
N ASN A 201 15.26 0.81 31.70
CA ASN A 201 15.00 -0.56 31.32
C ASN A 201 15.65 -1.56 32.30
N ALA A 202 16.88 -1.29 32.74
CA ALA A 202 17.56 -2.11 33.75
C ALA A 202 16.82 -2.10 35.10
N LEU A 203 16.31 -0.93 35.51
CA LEU A 203 15.49 -0.74 36.71
C LEU A 203 14.13 -1.46 36.58
N MET A 204 13.50 -1.44 35.40
CA MET A 204 12.26 -2.19 35.14
C MET A 204 12.49 -3.71 35.24
N ILE A 205 13.56 -4.23 34.65
CA ILE A 205 13.93 -5.66 34.75
C ILE A 205 14.15 -6.05 36.21
N ALA A 206 14.95 -5.28 36.96
CA ALA A 206 15.22 -5.55 38.37
C ALA A 206 13.95 -5.53 39.25
N ARG A 207 12.99 -4.64 38.95
CA ARG A 207 11.67 -4.59 39.63
C ARG A 207 10.82 -5.82 39.34
N ILE A 208 10.83 -6.33 38.11
CA ILE A 208 10.09 -7.54 37.72
C ILE A 208 10.71 -8.78 38.39
N GLU A 209 12.05 -8.85 38.46
CA GLU A 209 12.75 -9.95 39.14
C GLU A 209 12.49 -9.98 40.66
N ASP A 210 12.45 -8.81 41.31
CA ASP A 210 12.15 -8.69 42.75
C ASP A 210 10.69 -9.08 43.06
N GLU A 211 9.71 -8.55 42.31
CA GLU A 211 8.29 -8.96 42.44
C GLU A 211 8.10 -10.47 42.21
N ARG A 212 8.83 -11.04 41.24
CA ARG A 212 8.83 -12.49 41.00
C ARG A 212 9.38 -13.26 42.21
N ALA A 213 10.51 -12.82 42.76
CA ALA A 213 11.12 -13.46 43.93
C ALA A 213 10.22 -13.37 45.17
N GLU A 214 9.58 -12.21 45.42
CA GLU A 214 8.61 -12.04 46.51
C GLU A 214 7.39 -12.97 46.33
N ARG A 215 6.84 -13.09 45.11
CA ARG A 215 5.72 -14.02 44.83
C ARG A 215 6.10 -15.49 44.96
N GLU A 216 7.28 -15.88 44.49
CA GLU A 216 7.78 -17.27 44.66
C GLU A 216 7.96 -17.61 46.15
N ALA A 217 8.50 -16.69 46.96
CA ALA A 217 8.63 -16.87 48.40
C ALA A 217 7.26 -16.96 49.12
N LEU A 218 6.30 -16.10 48.76
CA LEU A 218 4.94 -16.12 49.32
C LEU A 218 4.19 -17.42 48.99
N GLU A 219 4.31 -17.93 47.76
CA GLU A 219 3.68 -19.20 47.36
C GLU A 219 4.34 -20.41 48.06
N GLN A 220 5.67 -20.39 48.26
CA GLN A 220 6.35 -21.40 49.08
C GLN A 220 5.84 -21.40 50.53
N GLN A 221 5.79 -20.22 51.19
CA GLN A 221 5.24 -20.08 52.55
C GLN A 221 3.78 -20.55 52.63
N ARG A 222 2.95 -20.19 51.65
CA ARG A 222 1.56 -20.65 51.54
C ARG A 222 1.48 -22.18 51.49
N GLN A 223 2.32 -22.83 50.66
CA GLN A 223 2.35 -24.30 50.56
C GLN A 223 2.82 -24.97 51.85
N GLU A 224 3.79 -24.39 52.56
CA GLU A 224 4.23 -24.88 53.88
C GLU A 224 3.13 -24.75 54.93
N LEU A 225 2.44 -23.60 54.99
CA LEU A 225 1.31 -23.37 55.88
C LEU A 225 0.14 -24.30 55.57
N LEU A 226 -0.15 -24.59 54.28
CA LEU A 226 -1.15 -25.58 53.88
C LEU A 226 -0.76 -27.00 54.33
N LYS A 227 0.50 -27.41 54.14
CA LYS A 227 1.02 -28.69 54.64
C LYS A 227 0.90 -28.78 56.17
N ARG A 228 1.23 -27.71 56.90
CA ARG A 228 1.11 -27.66 58.38
C ARG A 228 -0.35 -27.70 58.83
N LYS A 229 -1.25 -26.97 58.16
CA LYS A 229 -2.69 -27.02 58.41
C LYS A 229 -3.24 -28.43 58.22
N GLN A 230 -2.86 -29.12 57.14
CA GLN A 230 -3.33 -30.48 56.89
C GLN A 230 -2.84 -31.47 57.95
N LYS A 231 -1.56 -31.38 58.37
CA LYS A 231 -1.02 -32.16 59.50
C LYS A 231 -1.83 -31.96 60.78
N LEU A 232 -2.06 -30.71 61.17
CA LEU A 232 -2.85 -30.38 62.37
C LEU A 232 -4.31 -30.86 62.27
N ILE A 233 -4.93 -30.84 61.10
CA ILE A 233 -6.27 -31.43 60.87
C ILE A 233 -6.24 -32.95 61.10
N THR A 234 -5.25 -33.66 60.54
CA THR A 234 -5.11 -35.11 60.75
C THR A 234 -4.81 -35.48 62.20
N GLU A 235 -3.97 -34.70 62.90
CA GLU A 235 -3.69 -34.90 64.32
C GLU A 235 -4.90 -34.65 65.20
N ASN A 236 -5.69 -33.59 64.94
CA ASN A 236 -6.93 -33.33 65.67
C ASN A 236 -7.99 -34.41 65.41
N LYS A 237 -8.13 -34.88 64.16
CA LYS A 237 -9.03 -35.99 63.84
C LYS A 237 -8.64 -37.25 64.61
N LYS A 238 -7.35 -37.60 64.62
CA LYS A 238 -6.84 -38.75 65.38
C LYS A 238 -7.08 -38.59 66.87
N ARG A 239 -6.73 -37.45 67.49
CA ARG A 239 -6.99 -37.21 68.93
C ARG A 239 -8.47 -37.29 69.29
N ARG A 240 -9.37 -36.86 68.40
CA ARG A 240 -10.82 -36.99 68.60
C ARG A 240 -11.28 -38.44 68.52
N GLU A 241 -10.70 -39.25 67.64
CA GLU A 241 -10.93 -40.69 67.55
C GLU A 241 -10.36 -41.42 68.79
N ASP A 242 -9.15 -41.07 69.23
CA ASP A 242 -8.52 -41.60 70.46
C ASP A 242 -9.37 -41.27 71.71
N LEU A 243 -9.90 -40.05 71.82
CA LEU A 243 -10.81 -39.65 72.91
C LEU A 243 -12.15 -40.39 72.87
N ALA A 244 -12.74 -40.59 71.69
CA ALA A 244 -13.96 -41.37 71.55
C ALA A 244 -13.74 -42.85 71.91
N ASN A 245 -12.57 -43.41 71.60
CA ASN A 245 -12.21 -44.77 72.02
C ASN A 245 -12.06 -44.87 73.55
N LEU A 246 -11.42 -43.87 74.19
CA LEU A 246 -11.30 -43.81 75.65
C LEU A 246 -12.67 -43.70 76.33
N ASP A 247 -13.59 -42.92 75.79
CA ASP A 247 -14.96 -42.78 76.31
C ASP A 247 -15.71 -44.13 76.29
N ASN A 248 -15.64 -44.85 75.17
CA ASN A 248 -16.16 -46.22 75.04
C ASN A 248 -15.51 -47.21 76.02
N ASP A 249 -14.21 -47.08 76.31
CA ASP A 249 -13.50 -47.97 77.23
C ASP A 249 -13.79 -47.63 78.71
N LEU A 250 -14.04 -46.35 79.03
CA LEU A 250 -14.54 -45.93 80.34
C LEU A 250 -15.96 -46.42 80.59
N GLU A 251 -16.85 -46.38 79.59
CA GLU A 251 -18.21 -46.94 79.71
C GLU A 251 -18.16 -48.45 80.03
N LYS A 252 -17.34 -49.22 79.29
CA LYS A 252 -17.09 -50.65 79.58
C LYS A 252 -16.51 -50.88 80.98
N PHE A 253 -15.58 -50.04 81.43
CA PHE A 253 -14.98 -50.15 82.76
C PHE A 253 -16.01 -49.89 83.86
N ILE A 254 -16.84 -48.87 83.71
CA ILE A 254 -17.95 -48.57 84.61
C ILE A 254 -18.93 -49.75 84.66
N ASP A 255 -19.30 -50.31 83.51
CA ASP A 255 -20.15 -51.50 83.44
C ASP A 255 -19.54 -52.73 84.12
N ALA A 256 -18.24 -52.96 83.95
CA ALA A 256 -17.51 -54.04 84.61
C ALA A 256 -17.33 -53.81 86.13
N ALA A 257 -17.36 -52.57 86.61
CA ALA A 257 -17.24 -52.21 88.02
C ALA A 257 -18.59 -52.25 88.78
N LYS A 258 -19.73 -52.04 88.10
CA LYS A 258 -21.10 -52.10 88.69
C LYS A 258 -21.36 -53.36 89.56
N PRO A 259 -20.92 -54.58 89.20
CA PRO A 259 -21.08 -55.76 90.06
C PRO A 259 -20.33 -55.67 91.39
N ILE A 260 -19.14 -55.04 91.40
CA ILE A 260 -18.30 -54.88 92.59
C ILE A 260 -18.91 -53.84 93.52
N GLN A 261 -19.39 -52.71 92.99
CA GLN A 261 -20.14 -51.72 93.77
C GLN A 261 -21.34 -52.37 94.48
N LYS A 262 -22.14 -53.17 93.76
CA LYS A 262 -23.27 -53.94 94.32
C LYS A 262 -22.89 -54.97 95.40
N THR A 263 -21.62 -55.32 95.56
CA THR A 263 -21.16 -56.14 96.69
C THR A 263 -20.82 -55.31 97.93
N PHE A 264 -20.29 -54.10 97.79
CA PHE A 264 -19.97 -53.21 98.91
C PHE A 264 -21.15 -52.35 99.39
N GLU A 265 -22.10 -52.02 98.50
CA GLU A 265 -23.39 -51.39 98.84
C GLU A 265 -24.28 -52.27 99.74
N LYS A 266 -23.95 -53.56 99.90
CA LYS A 266 -24.66 -54.53 100.76
C LYS A 266 -23.99 -54.73 102.13
N VAL A 267 -22.97 -53.95 102.46
CA VAL A 267 -22.16 -54.09 103.69
C VAL A 267 -22.31 -52.86 104.61
N VAL A 268 -23.40 -52.10 104.42
CA VAL A 268 -23.94 -51.09 105.36
C VAL A 268 -25.41 -51.41 105.59
#